data_AF-A0A660SZR2-F1
#
_entry.id   AF-A0A660SZR2-F1
#
_cell.length_a   1.000
_cell.length_b   1.000
_cell.length_c   1.000
_cell.angle_alpha   90.00
_cell.angle_beta   90.00
_cell.angle_gamma   90.00
#
_symmetry.space_group_name_H-M   'P 1'
#
loop_
_entity.id
_entity.type
_entity.pdbx_description
1 polymer ?
#
loop_
_entity_poly.entity_id
_entity_poly.type
_entity_poly.pdbx_seq_one_letter_code
_entity_poly.pdbx_strand_id
1 'polypeptide(L)'
;NLEFVLIVEKGKTTCSRDKKEVERILLNRRLQLLSTDFFRPDCLRIHGKVDNYSWEPELPSARISIPTRYLVKIPQNPDIMSLCDEDIRALIQILEDCRCKNRDEELKILKEIWIQHPGECADLIKSIPRILKKMAHRKYRDEFEKHLEDIREIGRGNPGDFALIAAELERIENQARLRLRD
;
A
#
# COMPACT_ATOMS: atom_id res chain seq x y z
N ASN A 1 -19.72 5.37 -0.38
CA ASN A 1 -20.62 4.63 -1.28
C ASN A 1 -20.24 4.97 -2.70
N LEU A 2 -19.82 3.97 -3.46
CA LEU A 2 -19.53 4.07 -4.88
C LEU A 2 -20.60 3.25 -5.59
N GLU A 3 -21.43 3.92 -6.38
CA GLU A 3 -22.46 3.30 -7.20
C GLU A 3 -21.92 3.13 -8.63
N PHE A 4 -22.23 2.00 -9.25
CA PHE A 4 -21.83 1.67 -10.62
C PHE A 4 -23.06 1.69 -11.51
N VAL A 5 -23.00 2.42 -12.62
CA VAL A 5 -24.00 2.38 -13.68
C VAL A 5 -23.47 1.50 -14.80
N LEU A 6 -23.97 0.27 -14.87
CA LEU A 6 -23.74 -0.62 -16.00
C LEU A 6 -24.84 -0.36 -17.04
N ILE A 7 -24.49 0.25 -18.17
CA ILE A 7 -25.41 0.42 -19.28
C ILE A 7 -25.26 -0.77 -20.21
N VAL A 8 -26.27 -1.64 -20.25
CA VAL A 8 -26.32 -2.78 -21.17
C VAL A 8 -27.25 -2.43 -22.33
N GLU A 9 -26.70 -2.11 -23.50
CA GLU A 9 -27.48 -1.99 -24.73
C GLU A 9 -27.91 -3.38 -25.23
N LYS A 10 -29.22 -3.67 -25.16
CA LYS A 10 -29.81 -4.86 -25.80
C LYS A 10 -29.90 -4.63 -27.31
N GLY A 11 -29.21 -5.46 -28.09
CA GLY A 11 -29.34 -5.49 -29.56
C GLY A 11 -28.04 -5.55 -30.35
N LYS A 12 -26.89 -5.30 -29.70
CA LYS A 12 -25.57 -5.49 -30.31
C LYS A 12 -24.96 -6.80 -29.80
N THR A 13 -24.60 -7.70 -30.71
CA THR A 13 -23.74 -8.85 -30.38
C THR A 13 -22.40 -8.32 -29.87
N THR A 14 -22.03 -8.67 -28.64
CA THR A 14 -20.75 -8.27 -28.04
C THR A 14 -19.61 -8.74 -28.94
N CYS A 15 -18.88 -7.80 -29.53
CA CYS A 15 -17.72 -8.13 -30.34
C CYS A 15 -16.57 -8.55 -29.42
N SER A 16 -15.67 -9.42 -29.90
CA SER A 16 -14.45 -9.79 -29.15
C SER A 16 -13.60 -8.58 -28.78
N ARG A 17 -13.68 -7.50 -29.59
CA ARG A 17 -13.04 -6.21 -29.33
C ARG A 17 -13.58 -5.53 -28.06
N ASP A 18 -14.91 -5.51 -27.89
CA ASP A 18 -15.56 -4.91 -26.71
C ASP A 18 -15.18 -5.67 -25.44
N LYS A 19 -15.06 -7.01 -25.52
CA LYS A 19 -14.60 -7.83 -24.38
C LYS A 19 -13.17 -7.51 -23.95
N LYS A 20 -12.25 -7.35 -24.93
CA LYS A 20 -10.86 -6.98 -24.65
C LYS A 20 -10.74 -5.59 -24.03
N GLU A 21 -11.53 -4.64 -24.50
CA GLU A 21 -11.55 -3.28 -23.95
C GLU A 21 -12.07 -3.25 -22.51
N VAL A 22 -13.17 -3.97 -22.22
CA VAL A 22 -13.67 -4.14 -20.85
C VAL A 22 -12.62 -4.80 -19.95
N GLU A 23 -11.97 -5.87 -20.43
CA GLU A 23 -10.94 -6.56 -19.66
C GLU A 23 -9.77 -5.63 -19.33
N ARG A 24 -9.30 -4.84 -20.30
CA ARG A 24 -8.26 -3.83 -20.09
C ARG A 24 -8.66 -2.81 -19.01
N ILE A 25 -9.90 -2.34 -19.02
CA ILE A 25 -10.43 -1.42 -18.01
C ILE A 25 -10.38 -2.07 -16.62
N LEU A 26 -10.79 -3.34 -16.50
CA LEU A 26 -10.76 -4.07 -15.24
C LEU A 26 -9.34 -4.27 -14.72
N LEU A 27 -8.39 -4.61 -15.59
CA LEU A 27 -6.97 -4.77 -15.24
C LEU A 27 -6.37 -3.45 -14.74
N ASN A 28 -6.58 -2.36 -15.47
CA ASN A 28 -6.12 -1.03 -15.05
C ASN A 28 -6.74 -0.61 -13.71
N ARG A 29 -8.03 -0.90 -13.51
CA ARG A 29 -8.69 -0.60 -12.24
C ARG A 29 -8.12 -1.42 -11.08
N ARG A 30 -7.76 -2.68 -11.32
CA ARG A 30 -7.13 -3.53 -10.31
C ARG A 30 -5.77 -2.99 -9.89
N LEU A 31 -4.94 -2.57 -10.84
CA LEU A 31 -3.67 -1.89 -10.58
C LEU A 31 -3.85 -0.58 -9.79
N GLN A 32 -4.88 0.21 -10.14
CA GLN A 32 -5.22 1.42 -9.37
C GLN A 32 -5.49 1.13 -7.90
N LEU A 33 -6.24 0.07 -7.60
CA LEU A 33 -6.51 -0.32 -6.22
C LEU A 33 -5.24 -0.77 -5.50
N LEU A 34 -4.43 -1.62 -6.16
CA LEU A 34 -3.17 -2.12 -5.60
C LEU A 34 -2.17 -0.99 -5.31
N SER A 35 -2.12 0.08 -6.11
CA SER A 35 -1.22 1.22 -5.83
C SER A 35 -1.51 1.96 -4.52
N THR A 36 -2.68 1.72 -3.91
CA THR A 36 -3.04 2.30 -2.61
C THR A 36 -2.65 1.40 -1.42
N ASP A 37 -2.29 0.15 -1.69
CA ASP A 37 -1.89 -0.84 -0.69
C ASP A 37 -0.41 -0.67 -0.31
N PHE A 38 -0.04 -1.33 0.79
CA PHE A 38 1.35 -1.49 1.21
C PHE A 38 1.86 -2.87 0.79
N PHE A 39 3.12 -2.91 0.41
CA PHE A 39 3.80 -4.12 -0.04
C PHE A 39 4.97 -4.46 0.88
N ARG A 40 5.30 -5.75 0.89
CA ARG A 40 6.40 -6.34 1.65
C ARG A 40 7.69 -6.22 0.82
N PRO A 41 8.66 -5.36 1.22
CA PRO A 41 9.84 -5.09 0.42
C PRO A 41 10.63 -6.34 0.06
N ASP A 42 10.85 -7.23 1.04
CA ASP A 42 11.52 -8.52 0.91
C ASP A 42 10.89 -9.40 -0.17
N CYS A 43 9.56 -9.49 -0.21
CA CYS A 43 8.84 -10.24 -1.24
C CYS A 43 9.04 -9.62 -2.63
N LEU A 44 8.94 -8.29 -2.75
CA LEU A 44 9.12 -7.62 -4.04
C LEU A 44 10.54 -7.81 -4.60
N ARG A 45 11.57 -7.91 -3.74
CA ARG A 45 12.95 -8.19 -4.17
C ARG A 45 13.11 -9.58 -4.79
N ILE A 46 12.24 -10.53 -4.47
CA ILE A 46 12.26 -11.88 -5.05
C ILE A 46 11.71 -11.87 -6.49
N HIS A 47 10.78 -10.96 -6.79
CA HIS A 47 10.09 -10.89 -8.08
C HIS A 47 10.63 -9.81 -9.02
N GLY A 48 11.84 -9.31 -8.78
CA GLY A 48 12.41 -8.25 -9.60
C GLY A 48 13.75 -7.74 -9.12
N LYS A 49 14.41 -6.96 -9.99
CA LYS A 49 15.65 -6.26 -9.65
C LYS A 49 15.32 -4.97 -8.95
N VAL A 50 16.10 -4.64 -7.93
CA VAL A 50 15.93 -3.42 -7.14
C VAL A 50 17.19 -2.58 -7.26
N ASP A 51 16.98 -1.32 -7.63
CA ASP A 51 17.95 -0.24 -7.48
C ASP A 51 17.50 0.69 -6.34
N ASN A 52 18.35 1.62 -5.91
CA ASN A 52 18.14 2.52 -4.78
C ASN A 52 16.80 3.29 -4.82
N TYR A 53 16.23 3.52 -6.00
CA TYR A 53 14.98 4.27 -6.17
C TYR A 53 13.98 3.64 -7.13
N SER A 54 14.26 2.42 -7.61
CA SER A 54 13.40 1.78 -8.60
C SER A 54 13.37 0.27 -8.49
N TRP A 55 12.30 -0.31 -9.01
CA TRP A 55 12.07 -1.74 -9.06
C TRP A 55 11.71 -2.15 -10.48
N GLU A 56 12.46 -3.09 -11.02
CA GLU A 56 12.21 -3.71 -12.32
C GLU A 56 11.61 -5.11 -12.09
N PRO A 57 10.28 -5.27 -12.17
CA PRO A 57 9.64 -6.57 -12.00
C PRO A 57 10.02 -7.55 -13.11
N GLU A 58 10.06 -8.84 -12.77
CA GLU A 58 10.21 -9.91 -13.75
C GLU A 58 8.87 -10.14 -14.48
N LEU A 59 8.73 -9.52 -15.65
CA LEU A 59 7.56 -9.65 -16.52
C LEU A 59 7.84 -10.54 -17.73
N PRO A 60 6.80 -11.19 -18.31
CA PRO A 60 6.95 -12.07 -19.47
C PRO A 60 7.64 -11.46 -20.68
N SER A 61 7.27 -10.23 -21.07
CA SER A 61 7.71 -9.64 -22.34
C SER A 61 8.28 -8.23 -22.23
N ALA A 62 7.92 -7.50 -21.17
CA ALA A 62 8.34 -6.13 -20.97
C ALA A 62 9.47 -6.00 -19.93
N ARG A 63 10.28 -4.94 -20.09
CA ARG A 63 11.14 -4.43 -19.02
C ARG A 63 10.74 -3.00 -18.73
N ILE A 64 10.25 -2.79 -17.51
CA ILE A 64 9.87 -1.46 -17.04
C ILE A 64 10.56 -1.20 -15.71
N SER A 65 10.98 0.05 -15.48
CA SER A 65 11.48 0.47 -14.19
C SER A 65 10.39 1.27 -13.49
N ILE A 66 9.97 0.80 -12.32
CA ILE A 66 8.94 1.46 -11.52
C ILE A 66 9.63 2.25 -10.41
N PRO A 67 9.52 3.59 -10.39
CA PRO A 67 10.05 4.39 -9.30
C PRO A 67 9.36 4.00 -7.99
N THR A 68 10.11 3.52 -7.00
CA THR A 68 9.54 3.14 -5.71
C THR A 68 10.56 3.38 -4.62
N ARG A 69 10.19 4.22 -3.65
CA ARG A 69 11.02 4.48 -2.48
C ARG A 69 10.73 3.41 -1.44
N TYR A 70 11.78 2.72 -1.00
CA TYR A 70 11.73 1.65 0.01
C TYR A 70 10.86 0.44 -0.33
N LEU A 71 10.39 0.30 -1.59
CA LEU A 71 9.55 -0.83 -2.05
C LEU A 71 8.24 -1.04 -1.28
N VAL A 72 7.70 -0.01 -0.62
CA VAL A 72 6.48 -0.17 0.19
C VAL A 72 5.22 0.29 -0.50
N LYS A 73 5.36 1.13 -1.52
CA LYS A 73 4.27 1.63 -2.34
C LYS A 73 4.70 1.64 -3.80
N ILE A 74 3.79 1.23 -4.65
CA ILE A 74 3.99 1.21 -6.09
C ILE A 74 3.13 2.32 -6.68
N PRO A 75 3.74 3.44 -7.15
CA PRO A 75 2.98 4.54 -7.71
C PRO A 75 2.33 4.12 -9.03
N GLN A 76 1.30 4.86 -9.41
CA GLN A 76 0.82 4.83 -10.79
C GLN A 76 1.96 5.33 -11.70
N ASN A 77 2.38 4.49 -12.65
CA ASN A 77 3.44 4.82 -13.60
C ASN A 77 2.86 4.74 -15.03
N PRO A 78 3.01 5.78 -15.87
CA PRO A 78 2.64 5.74 -17.28
C PRO A 78 3.16 4.51 -18.04
N ASP A 79 4.35 4.02 -17.71
CA ASP A 79 4.95 2.85 -18.37
C ASP A 79 4.14 1.58 -18.11
N ILE A 80 3.52 1.46 -16.93
CA ILE A 80 2.61 0.35 -16.60
C ILE A 80 1.40 0.36 -17.54
N MET A 81 0.91 1.54 -17.92
CA MET A 81 -0.26 1.68 -18.80
C MET A 81 0.04 1.24 -20.24
N SER A 82 1.32 1.16 -20.61
CA SER A 82 1.79 0.73 -21.94
C SER A 82 2.00 -0.79 -22.06
N LEU A 83 2.02 -1.51 -20.93
CA LEU A 83 2.20 -2.96 -20.89
C LEU A 83 1.12 -3.71 -21.65
N CYS A 84 1.44 -4.88 -22.21
CA CYS A 84 0.41 -5.77 -22.76
C CYS A 84 -0.43 -6.41 -21.63
N ASP A 85 -1.59 -6.98 -21.96
CA ASP A 85 -2.49 -7.54 -20.93
C ASP A 85 -1.85 -8.72 -20.16
N GLU A 86 -0.94 -9.47 -20.79
CA GLU A 86 -0.22 -10.57 -20.14
C GLU A 86 0.73 -10.05 -19.07
N ASP A 87 1.54 -9.03 -19.39
CA ASP A 87 2.44 -8.39 -18.44
C ASP A 87 1.67 -7.69 -17.31
N ILE A 88 0.50 -7.08 -17.60
CA ILE A 88 -0.34 -6.49 -16.54
C ILE A 88 -0.86 -7.56 -15.59
N ARG A 89 -1.32 -8.71 -16.09
CA ARG A 89 -1.77 -9.81 -15.22
C ARG A 89 -0.63 -10.35 -14.38
N ALA A 90 0.56 -10.52 -14.96
CA ALA A 90 1.76 -10.94 -14.23
C ALA A 90 2.12 -9.94 -13.12
N LEU A 91 2.12 -8.64 -13.43
CA LEU A 91 2.37 -7.59 -12.45
C LEU A 91 1.34 -7.59 -11.31
N ILE A 92 0.04 -7.71 -11.65
CA ILE A 92 -1.03 -7.81 -10.64
C ILE A 92 -0.78 -9.00 -9.72
N GLN A 93 -0.44 -10.17 -10.27
CA GLN A 93 -0.18 -11.37 -9.48
C GLN A 93 0.98 -11.16 -8.50
N ILE A 94 2.12 -10.63 -8.97
CA ILE A 94 3.28 -10.31 -8.12
C ILE A 94 2.88 -9.36 -6.99
N LEU A 95 2.15 -8.29 -7.31
CA LEU A 95 1.72 -7.30 -6.33
C LEU A 95 0.74 -7.89 -5.30
N GLU A 96 -0.19 -8.73 -5.74
CA GLU A 96 -1.13 -9.41 -4.84
C GLU A 96 -0.41 -10.35 -3.87
N ASP A 97 0.56 -11.11 -4.36
CA ASP A 97 1.36 -12.03 -3.55
C ASP A 97 2.26 -11.29 -2.55
N CYS A 98 2.76 -10.12 -2.92
CA CYS A 98 3.62 -9.31 -2.07
C CYS A 98 2.89 -8.27 -1.21
N ARG A 99 1.57 -8.16 -1.31
CA ARG A 99 0.79 -7.23 -0.49
C ARG A 99 0.87 -7.59 1.00
N CYS A 100 0.93 -6.58 1.87
CA CYS A 100 0.77 -6.76 3.30
C CYS A 100 -0.60 -7.39 3.62
N LYS A 101 -0.61 -8.44 4.44
CA LYS A 101 -1.81 -9.20 4.78
C LYS A 101 -2.70 -8.47 5.78
N ASN A 102 -2.11 -7.67 6.66
CA ASN A 102 -2.81 -6.98 7.74
C ASN A 102 -2.10 -5.69 8.16
N ARG A 103 -2.75 -4.93 9.06
CA ARG A 103 -2.26 -3.63 9.55
C ARG A 103 -1.04 -3.73 10.47
N ASP A 104 -0.86 -4.85 11.17
CA ASP A 104 0.34 -5.11 11.98
C ASP A 104 1.59 -5.20 11.09
N GLU A 105 1.49 -5.90 9.97
CA GLU A 105 2.57 -6.02 8.98
C GLU A 105 2.89 -4.65 8.34
N GLU A 106 1.87 -3.87 7.96
CA GLU A 106 2.06 -2.50 7.46
C GLU A 106 2.83 -1.63 8.47
N LEU A 107 2.45 -1.67 9.75
CA LEU A 107 3.11 -0.89 10.79
C LEU A 107 4.54 -1.36 11.05
N LYS A 108 4.82 -2.66 11.02
CA LYS A 108 6.17 -3.20 11.20
C LYS A 108 7.11 -2.66 10.13
N ILE A 109 6.70 -2.73 8.87
CA ILE A 109 7.48 -2.23 7.74
C ILE A 109 7.71 -0.71 7.85
N LEU A 110 6.67 0.06 8.19
CA LEU A 110 6.80 1.51 8.36
C LEU A 110 7.74 1.89 9.50
N LYS A 111 7.69 1.17 10.62
CA LYS A 111 8.62 1.36 11.75
C LYS A 111 10.06 1.04 11.36
N GLU A 112 10.27 -0.06 10.64
CA GLU A 112 11.60 -0.45 10.16
C GLU A 112 12.21 0.63 9.26
N ILE A 113 11.43 1.14 8.30
CA ILE A 113 11.88 2.23 7.41
C ILE A 113 12.19 3.49 8.20
N TRP A 114 11.38 3.83 9.18
CA TRP A 114 11.63 5.01 10.01
C TRP A 114 12.93 4.88 10.80
N ILE A 115 13.23 3.70 11.34
CA ILE A 115 14.49 3.44 12.05
C ILE A 115 15.69 3.52 11.09
N GLN A 116 15.58 2.96 9.89
CA GLN A 116 16.67 2.89 8.92
C GLN A 116 16.93 4.23 8.20
N HIS A 117 15.90 5.06 8.03
CA HIS A 117 15.95 6.29 7.24
C HIS A 117 15.31 7.48 7.96
N PRO A 118 15.84 7.88 9.14
CA PRO A 118 15.30 9.00 9.90
C PRO A 118 15.43 10.33 9.11
N GLY A 119 14.39 11.17 9.18
CA GLY A 119 14.32 12.46 8.48
C GLY A 119 14.01 12.37 6.98
N GLU A 120 13.98 11.16 6.41
CA GLU A 120 13.83 10.96 4.98
C GLU A 120 12.44 10.48 4.56
N CYS A 121 11.70 9.83 5.46
CA CYS A 121 10.46 9.13 5.15
C CYS A 121 9.19 9.81 5.71
N ALA A 122 9.17 11.14 5.80
CA ALA A 122 8.06 11.92 6.38
C ALA A 122 6.67 11.54 5.84
N ASP A 123 6.54 11.29 4.54
CA ASP A 123 5.24 10.93 3.91
C ASP A 123 4.73 9.56 4.35
N LEU A 124 5.65 8.63 4.60
CA LEU A 124 5.34 7.30 5.12
C LEU A 124 5.01 7.36 6.61
N ILE A 125 5.76 8.14 7.39
CA ILE A 125 5.51 8.34 8.83
C ILE A 125 4.11 8.92 9.05
N LYS A 126 3.69 9.90 8.24
CA LYS A 126 2.33 10.48 8.28
C LYS A 126 1.21 9.46 8.04
N SER A 127 1.50 8.29 7.49
CA SER A 127 0.50 7.22 7.31
C SER A 127 0.28 6.37 8.55
N ILE A 128 1.25 6.33 9.48
CA ILE A 128 1.22 5.52 10.71
C ILE A 128 -0.05 5.77 11.53
N PRO A 129 -0.45 7.02 11.85
CA PRO A 129 -1.62 7.26 12.69
C PRO A 129 -2.90 6.72 12.06
N ARG A 130 -3.07 6.86 10.74
CA ARG A 130 -4.25 6.35 10.04
C ARG A 130 -4.36 4.83 10.14
N ILE A 131 -3.24 4.12 10.07
CA ILE A 131 -3.19 2.66 10.19
C ILE A 131 -3.48 2.25 11.64
N LEU A 132 -2.81 2.89 12.61
CA LEU A 132 -2.98 2.63 14.03
C LEU A 132 -4.43 2.87 14.50
N LYS A 133 -5.08 3.92 13.99
CA LYS A 133 -6.50 4.20 14.26
C LYS A 133 -7.42 3.04 13.85
N LYS A 134 -7.11 2.31 12.79
CA LYS A 134 -7.89 1.14 12.36
C LYS A 134 -7.71 -0.05 13.30
N MET A 135 -6.61 -0.09 14.05
CA MET A 135 -6.32 -1.11 15.06
C MET A 135 -6.90 -0.75 16.44
N ALA A 136 -7.38 0.48 16.64
CA ALA A 136 -8.01 0.95 17.88
C ALA A 136 -9.41 0.31 18.12
N HIS A 137 -9.44 -1.00 18.26
CA HIS A 137 -10.61 -1.83 18.50
C HIS A 137 -10.28 -2.90 19.55
N ARG A 138 -11.26 -3.30 20.37
CA ARG A 138 -11.08 -4.21 21.52
C ARG A 138 -10.36 -5.52 21.19
N LYS A 139 -10.67 -6.10 20.03
CA LYS A 139 -10.03 -7.33 19.53
C LYS A 139 -8.51 -7.23 19.38
N TYR A 140 -7.98 -6.03 19.10
CA TYR A 140 -6.57 -5.80 18.78
C TYR A 140 -5.89 -4.91 19.81
N ARG A 141 -6.37 -4.94 21.06
CA ARG A 141 -5.93 -4.03 22.12
C ARG A 141 -4.44 -4.17 22.38
N ASP A 142 -3.96 -5.40 22.56
CA ASP A 142 -2.58 -5.66 22.92
C ASP A 142 -1.63 -5.28 21.76
N GLU A 143 -2.02 -5.58 20.52
CA GLU A 143 -1.25 -5.15 19.36
C GLU A 143 -1.24 -3.62 19.22
N PHE A 144 -2.38 -2.96 19.42
CA PHE A 144 -2.47 -1.50 19.38
C PHE A 144 -1.56 -0.85 20.43
N GLU A 145 -1.63 -1.29 21.69
CA GLU A 145 -0.82 -0.74 22.79
C GLU A 145 0.68 -0.97 22.52
N LYS A 146 1.05 -2.17 22.05
CA LYS A 146 2.43 -2.47 21.64
C LYS A 146 2.92 -1.56 20.52
N HIS A 147 2.15 -1.42 19.45
CA HIS A 147 2.54 -0.55 18.34
C HIS A 147 2.66 0.90 18.78
N LEU A 148 1.75 1.39 19.63
CA LEU A 148 1.80 2.75 20.14
C LEU A 148 3.07 3.02 20.95
N GLU A 149 3.49 2.07 21.81
CA GLU A 149 4.74 2.22 22.57
C GLU A 149 5.96 2.15 21.65
N ASP A 150 6.03 1.18 20.74
CA ASP A 150 7.15 1.10 19.76
C ASP A 150 7.29 2.40 18.96
N ILE A 151 6.17 2.99 18.51
CA ILE A 151 6.15 4.26 17.77
C ILE A 151 6.68 5.42 18.64
N ARG A 152 6.34 5.45 19.93
CA ARG A 152 6.86 6.46 20.86
C ARG A 152 8.35 6.30 21.09
N GLU A 153 8.83 5.07 21.26
CA GLU A 153 10.26 4.80 21.45
C GLU A 153 11.07 5.23 20.23
N ILE A 154 10.64 4.85 19.02
CA ILE A 154 11.26 5.30 17.76
C ILE A 154 11.23 6.83 17.68
N GLY A 155 10.09 7.43 18.04
CA GLY A 155 9.89 8.87 18.03
C GLY A 155 10.79 9.65 19.00
N ARG A 156 11.13 9.08 20.16
CA ARG A 156 12.11 9.67 21.10
C ARG A 156 13.50 9.75 20.47
N GLY A 157 13.87 8.76 19.67
CA GLY A 157 15.12 8.76 18.89
C GLY A 157 15.12 9.76 17.72
N ASN A 158 13.94 10.13 17.22
CA ASN A 158 13.78 11.02 16.06
C ASN A 158 12.71 12.10 16.29
N PRO A 159 12.97 13.10 17.14
CA PRO A 159 11.94 14.06 17.58
C PRO A 159 11.32 14.89 16.45
N GLY A 160 12.11 15.23 15.43
CA GLY A 160 11.64 16.02 14.28
C GLY A 160 10.57 15.30 13.47
N ASP A 161 10.78 14.01 13.20
CA ASP A 161 9.80 13.16 12.52
C ASP A 161 8.58 12.88 13.41
N PHE A 162 8.80 12.63 14.71
CA PHE A 162 7.71 12.35 15.63
C PHE A 162 6.73 13.52 15.75
N ALA A 163 7.23 14.76 15.72
CA ALA A 163 6.41 15.96 15.75
C ALA A 163 5.38 16.00 14.60
N LEU A 164 5.64 15.35 13.47
CA LEU A 164 4.72 15.28 12.33
C LEU A 164 3.43 14.49 12.66
N ILE A 165 3.49 13.59 13.63
CA ILE A 165 2.38 12.67 13.95
C ILE A 165 1.93 12.70 15.41
N ALA A 166 2.66 13.37 16.30
CA ALA A 166 2.43 13.37 17.75
C ALA A 166 0.98 13.74 18.13
N ALA A 167 0.46 14.85 17.60
CA ALA A 167 -0.89 15.33 17.90
C ALA A 167 -1.98 14.34 17.44
N GLU A 168 -1.80 13.71 16.28
CA GLU A 168 -2.75 12.74 15.76
C GLU A 168 -2.68 11.41 16.53
N LEU A 169 -1.48 10.98 16.96
CA LEU A 169 -1.30 9.81 17.82
C LEU A 169 -2.00 9.98 19.16
N GLU A 170 -1.84 11.13 19.82
CA GLU A 170 -2.51 11.44 21.08
C GLU A 170 -4.04 11.39 20.93
N ARG A 171 -4.56 11.98 19.84
CA ARG A 171 -5.99 11.94 19.53
C ARG A 171 -6.50 10.51 19.37
N ILE A 172 -5.75 9.65 18.68
CA ILE A 172 -6.11 8.25 18.46
C ILE A 172 -6.07 7.46 19.76
N GLU A 173 -5.06 7.66 20.60
CA GLU A 173 -4.97 6.99 21.90
C GLU A 173 -6.16 7.36 22.78
N ASN A 174 -6.52 8.65 22.86
CA ASN A 174 -7.68 9.09 23.63
C ASN A 174 -8.98 8.45 23.11
N GLN A 175 -9.15 8.37 21.79
CA GLN A 175 -10.30 7.68 21.19
C GLN A 175 -10.30 6.18 21.46
N ALA A 176 -9.13 5.53 21.42
CA ALA A 176 -8.98 4.11 21.72
C ALA A 176 -9.34 3.82 23.17
N ARG A 177 -8.82 4.59 24.13
CA ARG A 177 -9.10 4.44 25.57
C ARG A 177 -10.59 4.51 25.90
N LEU A 178 -11.35 5.36 25.21
CA LEU A 178 -12.81 5.44 25.38
C LEU A 178 -13.52 4.17 24.88
N ARG A 179 -13.02 3.54 23.81
CA ARG A 179 -13.63 2.34 23.21
C ARG A 179 -13.18 1.02 23.85
N LEU A 180 -12.04 1.05 24.54
CA LEU A 180 -11.40 -0.12 25.16
C LEU A 180 -11.78 -0.28 26.64
N ARG A 181 -12.58 0.63 27.21
CA ARG A 181 -12.99 0.64 28.62
C ARG A 181 -14.23 -0.20 28.96
N ASP A 182 -14.97 -0.68 27.96
CA ASP A 182 -16.07 -1.65 28.11
C ASP A 182 -15.60 -3.07 27.76
#